data_AF-A0A935JWU9-F1
#
_entry.id   AF-A0A935JWU9-F1
#
_cell.length_a   1.000
_cell.length_b   1.000
_cell.length_c   1.000
_cell.angle_alpha   90.00
_cell.angle_beta   90.00
_cell.angle_gamma   90.00
#
_symmetry.space_group_name_H-M   'P 1'
#
loop_
_entity.id
_entity.type
_entity.pdbx_description
1 polymer ?
#
loop_
_entity_poly.entity_id
_entity_poly.type
_entity_poly.pdbx_seq_one_letter_code
_entity_poly.pdbx_strand_id
1 'polypeptide(L)'
;MDKIQYAIGDMVFATEDIFNDGGMPGIDDEEGLIVPAGLRGVVVHFGVAEADESQEIYLVQFENGPDGSLGAPVGCLPDELSQSVAVDA
;
A
#
# COMPACT_ATOMS: atom_id res chain seq x y z
N MET A 1 1.01 -21.82 7.09
CA MET A 1 2.08 -21.45 6.17
C MET A 1 1.82 -20.03 5.75
N ASP A 2 2.50 -19.13 6.43
CA ASP A 2 2.50 -17.68 6.26
C ASP A 2 2.79 -17.37 4.78
N LYS A 3 1.74 -17.09 4.00
CA LYS A 3 1.87 -16.72 2.59
C LYS A 3 2.12 -15.22 2.49
N ILE A 4 3.17 -14.77 3.16
CA ILE A 4 3.64 -13.41 3.01
C ILE A 4 4.07 -13.27 1.53
N GLN A 5 3.27 -12.55 0.75
CA GLN A 5 3.52 -12.32 -0.68
C GLN A 5 4.68 -11.35 -0.90
N TYR A 6 4.84 -10.38 0.00
CA TYR A 6 5.85 -9.32 -0.09
C TYR A 6 6.62 -9.16 1.22
N ALA A 7 7.95 -9.16 1.15
CA ALA A 7 8.79 -8.99 2.34
C ALA A 7 9.07 -7.51 2.64
N ILE A 8 9.42 -7.20 3.89
CA ILE A 8 9.88 -5.86 4.27
C ILE A 8 11.14 -5.51 3.48
N GLY A 9 11.12 -4.35 2.80
CA GLY A 9 12.16 -3.89 1.90
C GLY A 9 11.91 -4.24 0.43
N ASP A 10 10.89 -5.02 0.11
CA ASP A 10 10.53 -5.29 -1.28
C ASP A 10 9.92 -4.04 -1.93
N MET A 11 10.31 -3.81 -3.18
CA MET A 11 9.67 -2.80 -4.01
C MET A 11 8.39 -3.36 -4.61
N VAL A 12 7.31 -2.60 -4.44
CA VAL A 12 5.99 -2.91 -4.96
C VAL A 12 5.42 -1.69 -5.68
N PHE A 13 4.44 -1.94 -6.53
CA PHE A 13 3.72 -0.94 -7.30
C PHE A 13 2.23 -1.12 -7.03
N ALA A 14 1.53 0.00 -6.90
CA ALA A 14 0.07 -0.02 -6.86
C ALA A 14 -0.45 -0.49 -8.22
N THR A 15 -1.30 -1.52 -8.24
CA THR A 15 -1.93 -2.01 -9.47
C THR A 15 -3.14 -1.17 -9.86
N GLU A 16 -3.80 -0.59 -8.87
CA GLU A 16 -4.95 0.29 -8.98
C GLU A 16 -4.79 1.52 -8.07
N ASP A 17 -5.71 2.47 -8.19
CA ASP A 17 -5.73 3.66 -7.36
C ASP A 17 -6.13 3.28 -5.92
N ILE A 18 -5.22 3.48 -4.96
CA ILE A 18 -5.45 3.16 -3.54
C ILE A 18 -6.01 4.40 -2.85
N PHE A 19 -7.24 4.27 -2.39
CA PHE A 19 -7.96 5.33 -1.70
C PHE A 19 -7.90 5.15 -0.17
N ASN A 20 -8.11 6.24 0.55
CA ASN A 20 -8.21 6.19 1.99
C ASN A 20 -9.52 5.49 2.41
N ASP A 21 -9.41 4.26 2.89
CA ASP A 21 -10.51 3.45 3.41
C ASP A 21 -10.92 3.85 4.85
N GLY A 22 -10.66 5.11 5.25
CA GLY A 22 -11.00 5.66 6.57
C GLY A 22 -10.08 5.22 7.72
N GLY A 23 -9.00 4.48 7.46
CA GLY A 23 -8.08 3.96 8.48
C GLY A 23 -6.97 4.90 8.94
N MET A 24 -6.72 6.01 8.22
CA MET A 24 -5.64 6.96 8.53
C MET A 24 -6.14 8.14 9.37
N PRO A 25 -5.75 8.26 10.65
CA PRO A 25 -6.08 9.43 11.46
C PRO A 25 -5.37 10.67 10.92
N GLY A 26 -6.13 11.64 10.39
CA GLY A 26 -5.61 12.92 9.88
C GLY A 26 -5.87 13.18 8.40
N ILE A 27 -6.57 12.28 7.70
CA ILE A 27 -7.15 12.55 6.38
C ILE A 27 -8.67 12.63 6.58
N ASP A 28 -9.23 13.85 6.52
CA ASP A 28 -10.66 14.12 6.73
C ASP A 28 -11.56 13.63 5.58
N ASP A 29 -11.00 13.38 4.40
CA ASP A 29 -11.73 12.81 3.26
C ASP A 29 -11.67 11.27 3.29
N GLU A 30 -12.80 10.65 3.66
CA GLU A 30 -13.15 9.31 3.18
C GLU A 30 -13.01 9.34 1.65
N GLU A 31 -12.24 8.40 1.07
CA GLU A 31 -11.96 8.33 -0.39
C GLU A 31 -10.87 9.28 -0.94
N GLY A 32 -10.06 9.93 -0.09
CA GLY A 32 -8.88 10.66 -0.58
C GLY A 32 -7.89 9.71 -1.29
N LEU A 33 -7.53 9.99 -2.55
CA LEU A 33 -6.51 9.21 -3.28
C LEU A 33 -5.19 9.30 -2.52
N ILE A 34 -4.74 8.18 -1.94
CA ILE A 34 -3.46 8.11 -1.25
C ILE A 34 -2.38 7.79 -2.29
N VAL A 35 -2.62 6.77 -3.11
CA VAL A 35 -1.60 6.24 -4.03
C VAL A 35 -2.23 6.07 -5.41
N PRO A 36 -1.78 6.80 -6.43
CA PRO A 36 -2.21 6.54 -7.79
C PRO A 36 -1.69 5.20 -8.30
N ALA A 37 -2.45 4.55 -9.18
CA ALA A 37 -2.04 3.33 -9.86
C ALA A 37 -0.67 3.52 -10.56
N GLY A 38 0.20 2.53 -10.42
CA GLY A 38 1.56 2.53 -10.94
C GLY A 38 2.58 3.28 -10.08
N LEU A 39 2.19 3.90 -8.96
CA LEU A 39 3.15 4.53 -8.06
C LEU A 39 4.00 3.46 -7.37
N ARG A 40 5.31 3.73 -7.28
CA ARG A 40 6.27 2.87 -6.62
C ARG A 40 6.25 3.10 -5.11
N GLY A 41 6.30 2.01 -4.37
CA GLY A 41 6.46 2.01 -2.93
C GLY A 41 7.37 0.90 -2.44
N VAL A 42 7.69 0.97 -1.16
CA VAL A 42 8.47 -0.05 -0.45
C VAL A 42 7.68 -0.58 0.73
N VAL A 43 7.62 -1.90 0.84
CA VAL A 43 6.98 -2.55 1.99
C VAL A 43 7.82 -2.28 3.22
N VAL A 44 7.23 -1.65 4.23
CA VAL A 44 7.93 -1.35 5.50
C VAL A 44 7.43 -2.23 6.64
N HIS A 45 6.22 -2.77 6.52
CA HIS A 45 5.66 -3.70 7.48
C HIS A 45 4.57 -4.55 6.81
N PHE A 46 4.24 -5.68 7.41
CA PHE A 46 3.08 -6.48 7.04
C PHE A 46 2.48 -7.07 8.32
N GLY A 47 1.17 -7.27 8.32
CA GLY A 47 0.42 -7.80 9.44
C GLY A 47 -0.92 -8.33 8.98
N VAL A 48 -1.81 -8.55 9.94
CA VAL A 48 -3.19 -8.93 9.67
C VAL A 48 -4.13 -7.89 10.26
N ALA A 49 -5.32 -7.73 9.68
CA ALA A 49 -6.31 -6.82 10.22
C ALA A 49 -6.72 -7.27 11.64
N GLU A 50 -6.79 -6.34 12.60
CA GLU A 50 -7.21 -6.68 13.98
C GLU A 50 -8.65 -7.24 14.04
N ALA A 51 -9.48 -6.87 13.07
CA ALA A 51 -10.83 -7.39 12.91
C ALA A 51 -10.87 -8.82 12.35
N ASP A 52 -9.92 -9.16 11.47
CA ASP A 52 -9.88 -10.43 10.75
C ASP A 52 -8.43 -10.85 10.50
N GLU A 53 -7.94 -11.81 11.29
CA GLU A 53 -6.59 -12.39 11.14
C GLU A 53 -6.37 -13.11 9.79
N SER A 54 -7.45 -13.29 9.01
CA SER A 54 -7.40 -13.87 7.66
C SER A 54 -7.12 -12.82 6.58
N GLN A 55 -7.25 -11.52 6.88
CA GLN A 55 -6.92 -10.45 5.95
C GLN A 55 -5.51 -9.95 6.21
N GLU A 56 -4.62 -10.20 5.26
CA GLU A 56 -3.26 -9.70 5.27
C GLU A 56 -3.23 -8.24 4.82
N ILE A 57 -2.56 -7.40 5.61
CA ILE A 57 -2.38 -5.98 5.32
C ILE A 57 -0.88 -5.70 5.22
N TYR A 58 -0.48 -5.10 4.11
CA TYR A 58 0.89 -4.66 3.85
C TYR A 58 0.96 -3.16 4.03
N LEU A 59 1.86 -2.71 4.89
CA LEU A 59 2.17 -1.29 5.04
C LEU A 59 3.28 -0.92 4.07
N VAL A 60 2.92 -0.10 3.09
CA VAL A 60 3.81 0.35 2.02
C VAL A 60 3.99 1.84 2.12
N GLN A 61 5.24 2.29 2.12
CA GLN A 61 5.55 3.71 1.97
C GLN A 61 5.76 4.01 0.49
N PHE A 62 4.88 4.82 -0.07
CA PHE A 62 4.94 5.25 -1.46
C PHE A 62 5.67 6.59 -1.59
N GLU A 63 6.22 6.86 -2.77
CA GLU A 63 6.85 8.15 -3.11
C GLU A 63 5.81 9.25 -3.41
N ASN A 64 4.76 9.37 -2.58
CA ASN A 64 3.69 10.39 -2.72
C ASN A 64 3.89 11.63 -1.82
N GLY A 65 4.99 11.70 -1.08
CA GLY A 65 5.20 12.76 -0.09
C GLY A 65 5.36 14.14 -0.73
N PRO A 66 5.04 15.22 0.01
CA PRO A 66 4.96 16.59 -0.52
C PRO A 66 6.26 17.18 -1.08
N ASP A 67 7.40 16.50 -0.90
CA ASP A 67 8.74 16.90 -1.39
C ASP A 67 9.44 15.77 -2.17
N GLY A 68 8.70 14.80 -2.71
CA GLY A 68 9.28 13.60 -3.34
C GLY A 68 9.92 12.65 -2.33
N SER A 69 9.55 12.79 -1.06
CA SER A 69 9.90 11.87 0.03
C SER A 69 8.89 10.73 0.10
N LEU A 70 9.24 9.67 0.82
CA LEU A 70 8.29 8.62 1.19
C LEU A 70 7.18 9.22 2.06
N GLY A 71 5.94 8.98 1.65
CA GLY A 71 4.75 9.39 2.39
C GLY A 71 4.51 8.56 3.64
N ALA A 72 3.35 8.74 4.25
CA ALA A 72 2.92 7.90 5.37
C ALA A 72 2.79 6.43 4.91
N PRO A 73 3.05 5.45 5.81
CA PRO A 73 2.82 4.04 5.49
C PRO A 73 1.33 3.80 5.24
N VAL A 74 1.02 3.30 4.05
CA VAL A 74 -0.34 3.02 3.57
C VAL A 74 -0.61 1.53 3.72
N GLY A 75 -1.70 1.17 4.38
CA GLY A 75 -2.15 -0.21 4.47
C GLY A 75 -2.81 -0.62 3.15
N CYS A 76 -2.26 -1.60 2.48
CA CYS A 76 -2.73 -2.12 1.20
C CYS A 76 -2.92 -3.64 1.29
N LEU A 77 -3.90 -4.16 0.57
CA LEU A 77 -4.10 -5.59 0.41
C LEU A 77 -3.04 -6.17 -0.55
N PRO A 78 -2.69 -7.47 -0.41
CA PRO A 78 -1.76 -8.12 -1.32
C PRO A 78 -2.21 -8.10 -2.79
N ASP A 79 -3.52 -8.11 -3.03
CA ASP A 79 -4.12 -8.06 -4.37
C ASP A 79 -4.01 -6.67 -5.03
N GLU A 80 -3.87 -5.59 -4.24
CA GLU A 80 -3.72 -4.22 -4.75
C GLU A 80 -2.26 -3.90 -5.14
N LEU A 81 -1.32 -4.73 -4.68
CA LEU A 81 0.12 -4.56 -4.88
C LEU A 81 0.66 -5.53 -5.93
N SER A 82 1.71 -5.13 -6.64
CA SER A 82 2.46 -5.99 -7.56
C SER A 82 3.95 -5.66 -7.56
N GLN A 83 4.81 -6.67 -7.72
CA GLN A 83 6.25 -6.48 -7.93
C GLN A 83 6.61 -6.20 -9.41
N SER A 84 5.65 -6.37 -10.32
CA SER A 84 5.81 -5.97 -11.72
C SER A 84 5.23 -4.57 -11.89
N VAL A 85 6.00 -3.67 -12.51
CA VAL A 85 5.41 -2.48 -13.11
C VAL A 85 4.34 -2.98 -14.08
N ALA A 86 3.09 -2.56 -13.91
CA ALA A 86 2.06 -2.76 -14.92
C ALA A 86 2.47 -1.92 -16.13
N VAL A 87 3.34 -2.50 -16.96
CA VAL A 87 3.67 -1.99 -18.28
C VAL A 87 2.50 -2.38 -19.18
N ASP A 88 1.43 -1.58 -19.16
CA ASP A 88 0.48 -1.60 -20.26
C ASP A 88 1.28 -1.31 -21.53
N ALA A 89 1.43 -2.36 -22.34
CA ALA A 89 2.18 -2.40 -23.60
C ALA A 89 1.29 -2.04 -24.78
#